data_AF-A0A0P4W6Z9-F1
#
_entry.id   AF-A0A0P4W6Z9-F1
#
_cell.length_a   1.000
_cell.length_b   1.000
_cell.length_c   1.000
_cell.angle_alpha   90.00
_cell.angle_beta   90.00
_cell.angle_gamma   90.00
#
_symmetry.space_group_name_H-M   'P 1'
#
loop_
_entity.id
_entity.type
_entity.pdbx_description
1 polymer ?
#
loop_
_entity_poly.entity_id
_entity_poly.type
_entity_poly.pdbx_seq_one_letter_code
_entity_poly.pdbx_strand_id
1 'polypeptide(L)'
;MDHPQRDVSREQQQNDQPEGSLSTPHTDETDAKPSTVEGQHQHPSYLGQEEIDLKQTQLVQDLPAQKNEVMPTQQSQEIQKQEDHRKIAHQSQELAAHHNQEQQISIAGQADQSLSSSEQHQMKPFTQNQKQPQRLQPSDKDQQQRQQEQQIKKLKKKLVGENQERINFLVQASQAMGLTADSSGGVTGQRALAAQVGSLASAVGRRCVLRLAPSLKRCLCKGCGTALVYGLNARVRHRSRRQKHLVVTCLTCHTIKRFINDPKHRLWFEQEEALT
;
A
#
# COMPACT_ATOMS: atom_id res chain seq x y z
N MET A 1 -70.68 -16.74 -7.85
CA MET A 1 -69.64 -17.21 -6.91
C MET A 1 -68.34 -16.43 -7.19
N ASP A 2 -68.40 -15.13 -7.43
CA ASP A 2 -68.41 -14.05 -6.42
C ASP A 2 -67.17 -14.05 -5.52
N HIS A 3 -66.23 -13.17 -5.88
CA HIS A 3 -65.20 -12.58 -5.03
C HIS A 3 -65.84 -11.73 -3.91
N PRO A 4 -65.12 -11.38 -2.83
CA PRO A 4 -64.53 -10.04 -2.90
C PRO A 4 -63.14 -9.89 -2.24
N GLN A 5 -62.37 -9.02 -2.89
CA GLN A 5 -61.25 -8.26 -2.34
C GLN A 5 -61.72 -7.44 -1.12
N ARG A 6 -60.81 -7.15 -0.18
CA ARG A 6 -61.10 -6.27 0.96
C ARG A 6 -60.55 -4.87 0.72
N ASP A 7 -61.46 -3.92 0.85
CA ASP A 7 -61.42 -2.52 0.48
C ASP A 7 -60.49 -1.63 1.29
N VAL A 8 -60.16 -0.51 0.63
CA VAL A 8 -59.54 0.71 1.14
C VAL A 8 -60.62 1.62 1.75
N SER A 9 -60.22 2.45 2.72
CA SER A 9 -60.86 3.72 3.14
C SER A 9 -61.87 3.70 4.29
N ARG A 10 -61.51 4.37 5.41
CA ARG A 10 -62.29 5.43 6.09
C ARG A 10 -61.39 6.06 7.17
N GLU A 11 -60.92 7.31 7.02
CA GLU A 11 -61.55 8.56 7.55
C GLU A 11 -61.77 8.47 9.08
N GLN A 12 -61.43 9.43 9.94
CA GLN A 12 -61.18 10.87 9.79
C GLN A 12 -60.72 11.46 11.14
N GLN A 13 -59.95 12.55 11.05
CA GLN A 13 -60.02 13.79 11.86
C GLN A 13 -59.55 13.77 13.32
N GLN A 14 -58.44 14.47 13.62
CA GLN A 14 -58.28 15.91 13.94
C GLN A 14 -58.33 16.13 15.45
N ASN A 15 -57.21 16.62 16.01
CA ASN A 15 -57.28 17.77 16.90
C ASN A 15 -55.92 18.48 16.99
N ASP A 16 -55.98 19.78 16.75
CA ASP A 16 -54.92 20.76 16.83
C ASP A 16 -54.66 21.20 18.30
N GLN A 17 -53.38 21.20 18.69
CA GLN A 17 -52.65 22.23 19.48
C GLN A 17 -53.23 22.68 20.87
N PRO A 18 -52.61 23.65 21.58
CA PRO A 18 -51.45 23.42 22.47
C PRO A 18 -51.64 24.05 23.87
N GLU A 19 -51.16 23.46 24.97
CA GLU A 19 -50.90 24.26 26.21
C GLU A 19 -49.67 23.76 26.97
N GLY A 20 -48.84 24.72 27.38
CA GLY A 20 -47.60 24.49 28.11
C GLY A 20 -47.81 24.26 29.60
N SER A 21 -46.80 23.72 30.26
CA SER A 21 -46.53 24.02 31.66
C SER A 21 -45.06 23.76 31.99
N LEU A 22 -44.51 24.75 32.69
CA LEU A 22 -43.19 24.77 33.31
C LEU A 22 -42.98 23.53 34.21
N SER A 23 -41.79 22.95 34.16
CA SER A 23 -41.16 22.41 35.37
C SER A 23 -39.64 22.57 35.30
N THR A 24 -39.11 23.00 36.43
CA THR A 24 -37.78 23.53 36.75
C THR A 24 -36.69 22.45 36.81
N PRO A 25 -35.41 22.78 36.56
CA PRO A 25 -34.30 21.88 36.83
C PRO A 25 -33.98 21.86 38.34
N HIS A 26 -33.96 20.67 38.93
CA HIS A 26 -33.41 20.43 40.26
C HIS A 26 -31.89 20.57 40.21
N THR A 27 -31.36 21.54 40.94
CA THR A 27 -29.95 21.61 41.35
C THR A 27 -29.79 20.85 42.66
N ASP A 28 -29.09 19.73 42.63
CA ASP A 28 -28.51 19.12 43.83
C ASP A 28 -26.99 19.31 43.77
N GLU A 29 -26.53 20.41 44.36
CA GLU A 29 -25.22 20.49 44.98
C GLU A 29 -25.32 19.86 46.38
N THR A 30 -24.62 18.76 46.63
CA THR A 30 -24.19 18.42 47.99
C THR A 30 -22.79 17.83 47.98
N ASP A 31 -22.06 18.28 48.99
CA ASP A 31 -20.64 18.14 49.27
C ASP A 31 -20.11 16.70 49.34
N ALA A 32 -18.98 16.46 48.67
CA ALA A 32 -18.07 15.36 49.01
C ALA A 32 -16.63 15.89 49.11
N LYS A 33 -16.11 15.91 50.35
CA LYS A 33 -14.74 16.27 50.70
C LYS A 33 -13.72 15.27 50.13
N PRO A 34 -12.47 15.71 49.84
CA PRO A 34 -11.43 14.84 49.31
C PRO A 34 -10.73 14.04 50.42
N SER A 35 -10.68 12.71 50.28
CA SER A 35 -9.84 11.85 51.11
C SER A 35 -8.56 11.47 50.36
N THR A 36 -7.45 11.99 50.87
CA THR A 36 -6.07 11.63 50.58
C THR A 36 -5.82 10.15 50.83
N VAL A 37 -5.38 9.39 49.82
CA VAL A 37 -4.55 8.19 50.01
C VAL A 37 -3.53 8.13 48.87
N GLU A 38 -2.28 8.36 49.25
CA GLU A 38 -1.09 8.10 48.45
C GLU A 38 -0.93 6.59 48.22
N GLY A 39 -0.61 6.20 46.99
CA GLY A 39 -0.37 4.82 46.61
C GLY A 39 0.32 4.74 45.26
N GLN A 40 1.64 4.85 45.28
CA GLN A 40 2.53 4.78 44.12
C GLN A 40 2.47 3.39 43.47
N HIS A 41 1.97 3.31 42.24
CA HIS A 41 2.34 2.23 41.31
C HIS A 41 2.59 2.82 39.93
N GLN A 42 3.89 2.93 39.62
CA GLN A 42 4.41 3.41 38.34
C GLN A 42 4.04 2.40 37.24
N HIS A 43 3.15 2.79 36.34
CA HIS A 43 3.03 2.18 35.01
C HIS A 43 4.06 2.83 34.08
N PRO A 44 4.82 2.07 33.28
CA PRO A 44 5.72 2.64 32.29
C PRO A 44 4.89 3.42 31.25
N SER A 45 5.06 4.73 31.28
CA SER A 45 4.38 5.69 30.43
C SER A 45 4.78 5.49 28.96
N TYR A 46 3.76 5.61 28.12
CA TYR A 46 3.74 5.53 26.66
C TYR A 46 4.44 6.77 26.03
N LEU A 47 5.67 7.07 26.46
CA LEU A 47 6.45 8.24 26.01
C LEU A 47 7.14 7.96 24.67
N GLY A 48 6.33 7.77 23.62
CA GLY A 48 6.85 7.61 22.26
C GLY A 48 5.86 7.96 21.15
N GLN A 49 4.59 8.25 21.49
CA GLN A 49 3.59 8.68 20.48
C GLN A 49 3.41 10.20 20.47
N GLU A 50 3.50 10.87 21.61
CA GLU A 50 3.36 12.34 21.69
C GLU A 50 4.51 13.06 20.97
N GLU A 51 5.75 12.53 21.03
CA GLU A 51 6.88 13.08 20.27
C GLU A 51 6.77 12.89 18.75
N ILE A 52 6.03 11.88 18.29
CA ILE A 52 5.81 11.62 16.86
C ILE A 52 4.71 12.54 16.33
N ASP A 53 3.66 12.77 17.11
CA ASP A 53 2.55 13.67 16.74
C ASP A 53 3.00 15.15 16.73
N LEU A 54 3.87 15.60 17.63
CA LEU A 54 4.45 16.95 17.56
C LEU A 54 5.38 17.11 16.33
N LYS A 55 6.19 16.09 15.99
CA LYS A 55 7.04 16.12 14.79
C LYS A 55 6.24 16.05 13.48
N GLN A 56 5.10 15.36 13.47
CA GLN A 56 4.17 15.37 12.34
C GLN A 56 3.43 16.70 12.19
N THR A 57 3.12 17.38 13.30
CA THR A 57 2.46 18.68 13.28
C THR A 57 3.39 19.80 12.79
N GLN A 58 4.68 19.74 13.14
CA GLN A 58 5.68 20.69 12.65
C GLN A 58 5.92 20.57 11.13
N LEU A 59 5.91 19.34 10.58
CA LEU A 59 6.13 19.08 9.14
C LEU A 59 4.99 19.57 8.23
N VAL A 60 3.79 19.82 8.75
CA VAL A 60 2.65 20.34 7.97
C VAL A 60 2.71 21.87 7.82
N GLN A 61 3.45 22.57 8.68
CA GLN A 61 3.53 24.04 8.68
C GLN A 61 4.59 24.60 7.71
N ASP A 62 5.50 23.76 7.20
CA ASP A 62 6.57 24.17 6.29
C ASP A 62 6.29 23.85 4.80
N LEU A 63 5.02 23.59 4.44
CA LEU A 63 4.65 23.43 3.02
C LEU A 63 4.78 24.79 2.30
N PRO A 64 5.67 24.91 1.28
CA PRO A 64 5.78 26.14 0.52
C PRO A 64 4.44 26.43 -0.17
N ALA A 65 3.97 27.66 -0.02
CA ALA A 65 2.77 28.17 -0.68
C ALA A 65 2.76 27.74 -2.16
N GLN A 66 1.72 27.00 -2.54
CA GLN A 66 1.49 26.55 -3.91
C GLN A 66 1.48 27.77 -4.82
N LYS A 67 2.52 27.90 -5.66
CA LYS A 67 2.45 28.73 -6.85
C LYS A 67 1.34 28.13 -7.70
N ASN A 68 0.29 28.91 -7.93
CA ASN A 68 -0.80 28.56 -8.84
C ASN A 68 -0.23 28.07 -10.17
N GLU A 69 -0.35 26.77 -10.44
CA GLU A 69 0.01 26.19 -11.72
C GLU A 69 -1.00 26.68 -12.76
N VAL A 70 -0.50 27.53 -13.65
CA VAL A 70 -1.22 28.02 -14.82
C VAL A 70 -1.61 26.83 -15.70
N MET A 71 -2.88 26.77 -16.10
CA MET A 71 -3.38 25.79 -17.07
C MET A 71 -2.46 25.77 -18.32
N PRO A 72 -2.03 24.60 -18.81
CA PRO A 72 -1.09 24.53 -19.93
C PRO A 72 -1.73 25.12 -21.19
N THR A 73 -1.08 26.15 -21.73
CA THR A 73 -1.45 26.81 -22.99
C THR A 73 -1.40 25.81 -24.14
N GLN A 74 -2.21 26.01 -25.18
CA GLN A 74 -2.28 25.12 -26.36
C GLN A 74 -0.88 24.84 -26.98
N GLN A 75 0.00 25.83 -26.93
CA GLN A 75 1.39 25.73 -27.40
C GLN A 75 2.23 24.72 -26.59
N SER A 76 2.01 24.61 -25.27
CA SER A 76 2.70 23.63 -24.42
C SER A 76 2.24 22.20 -24.70
N GLN A 77 0.96 22.02 -25.03
CA GLN A 77 0.41 20.71 -25.42
C GLN A 77 0.94 20.27 -26.80
N GLU A 78 1.21 21.22 -27.69
CA GLU A 78 1.73 20.94 -29.03
C GLU A 78 3.22 20.57 -29.00
N ILE A 79 4.02 21.24 -28.15
CA ILE A 79 5.41 20.87 -27.90
C ILE A 79 5.50 19.46 -27.28
N GLN A 80 4.64 19.14 -26.32
CA GLN A 80 4.60 17.80 -25.71
C GLN A 80 4.29 16.71 -26.75
N LYS A 81 3.31 16.94 -27.62
CA LYS A 81 2.99 16.02 -28.73
C LYS A 81 4.18 15.83 -29.66
N GLN A 82 4.89 16.92 -29.99
CA GLN A 82 6.05 16.86 -30.88
C GLN A 82 7.22 16.09 -30.26
N GLU A 83 7.44 16.21 -28.96
CA GLU A 83 8.44 15.41 -28.23
C GLU A 83 8.08 13.94 -28.16
N ASP A 84 6.80 13.61 -27.95
CA ASP A 84 6.34 12.22 -27.90
C ASP A 84 6.46 11.54 -29.28
N HIS A 85 6.17 12.26 -30.37
CA HIS A 85 6.44 11.77 -31.73
C HIS A 85 7.93 11.51 -31.99
N ARG A 86 8.83 12.37 -31.47
CA ARG A 86 10.28 12.15 -31.57
C ARG A 86 10.74 10.91 -30.80
N LYS A 87 10.18 10.68 -29.61
CA LYS A 87 10.48 9.48 -28.79
C LYS A 87 10.03 8.20 -29.48
N ILE A 88 8.83 8.19 -30.09
CA ILE A 88 8.33 7.05 -30.86
C ILE A 88 9.22 6.76 -32.07
N ALA A 89 9.67 7.80 -32.79
CA ALA A 89 10.57 7.63 -33.94
C ALA A 89 11.93 7.03 -33.53
N HIS A 90 12.51 7.48 -32.40
CA HIS A 90 13.76 6.93 -31.87
C HIS A 90 13.61 5.46 -31.47
N GLN A 91 12.53 5.12 -30.76
CA GLN A 91 12.24 3.74 -30.35
C GLN A 91 12.05 2.80 -31.55
N SER A 92 11.46 3.32 -32.65
CA SER A 92 11.29 2.58 -33.89
C SER A 92 12.64 2.30 -34.59
N GLN A 93 13.57 3.24 -34.56
CA GLN A 93 14.93 3.08 -35.11
C GLN A 93 15.76 2.08 -34.28
N GLU A 94 15.65 2.10 -32.96
CA GLU A 94 16.31 1.14 -32.07
C GLU A 94 15.83 -0.29 -32.29
N LEU A 95 14.51 -0.49 -32.44
CA LEU A 95 13.93 -1.80 -32.75
C LEU A 95 14.39 -2.33 -34.12
N ALA A 96 14.50 -1.45 -35.12
CA ALA A 96 15.03 -1.82 -36.44
C ALA A 96 16.52 -2.21 -36.40
N ALA A 97 17.32 -1.52 -35.57
CA ALA A 97 18.72 -1.85 -35.36
C ALA A 97 18.89 -3.23 -34.69
N HIS A 98 18.07 -3.53 -33.68
CA HIS A 98 18.09 -4.84 -32.99
C HIS A 98 17.69 -5.98 -33.94
N HIS A 99 16.69 -5.76 -34.80
CA HIS A 99 16.28 -6.77 -35.78
C HIS A 99 17.37 -7.06 -36.83
N ASN A 100 18.11 -6.04 -37.29
CA ASN A 100 19.22 -6.21 -38.21
C ASN A 100 20.40 -6.96 -37.54
N GLN A 101 20.66 -6.68 -36.26
CA GLN A 101 21.69 -7.39 -35.49
C GLN A 101 21.34 -8.89 -35.31
N GLU A 102 20.06 -9.22 -35.05
CA GLU A 102 19.59 -10.60 -34.97
C GLU A 102 19.73 -11.35 -36.32
N GLN A 103 19.43 -10.68 -37.43
CA GLN A 103 19.64 -11.25 -38.77
C GLN A 103 21.12 -11.52 -39.07
N GLN A 104 22.03 -10.63 -38.64
CA GLN A 104 23.48 -10.84 -38.81
C GLN A 104 24.01 -12.00 -37.96
N ILE A 105 23.53 -12.17 -36.73
CA ILE A 105 23.90 -13.31 -35.86
C ILE A 105 23.39 -14.63 -36.46
N SER A 106 22.19 -14.63 -37.06
CA SER A 106 21.62 -15.81 -37.74
C SER A 106 22.40 -16.23 -38.98
N ILE A 107 22.98 -15.27 -39.72
CA ILE A 107 23.80 -15.55 -40.92
C ILE A 107 25.17 -16.09 -40.53
N ALA A 108 25.78 -15.59 -39.45
CA ALA A 108 27.06 -16.08 -38.93
C ALA A 108 26.96 -17.53 -38.39
N GLY A 109 25.82 -17.94 -37.84
CA GLY A 109 25.60 -19.30 -37.33
C GLY A 109 25.50 -20.41 -38.39
N GLN A 110 25.41 -20.07 -39.68
CA GLN A 110 25.32 -21.05 -40.78
C GLN A 110 26.68 -21.37 -41.44
N ALA A 111 27.74 -20.62 -41.11
CA ALA A 111 29.07 -20.79 -41.72
C ALA A 111 29.97 -21.86 -41.04
N ASP A 112 29.60 -22.37 -39.86
CA ASP A 112 30.44 -23.28 -39.06
C ASP A 112 30.12 -24.79 -39.22
N GLN A 113 29.25 -25.19 -40.16
CA GLN A 113 28.82 -26.60 -40.29
C GLN A 113 29.57 -27.46 -41.32
N SER A 114 30.64 -26.98 -41.94
CA SER A 114 31.44 -27.80 -42.85
C SER A 114 32.92 -27.74 -42.51
N LEU A 115 33.38 -28.60 -41.59
CA LEU A 115 34.73 -29.15 -41.51
C LEU A 115 34.84 -30.11 -40.30
N SER A 116 34.71 -31.43 -40.53
CA SER A 116 35.58 -32.46 -39.93
C SER A 116 35.10 -33.85 -40.34
N SER A 117 35.73 -34.39 -41.38
CA SER A 117 35.73 -35.82 -41.69
C SER A 117 37.00 -36.45 -41.13
N SER A 118 36.84 -37.65 -40.55
CA SER A 118 37.83 -38.73 -40.49
C SER A 118 38.95 -38.65 -39.44
N GLU A 119 38.71 -39.19 -38.24
CA GLU A 119 39.77 -39.79 -37.42
C GLU A 119 39.33 -41.17 -36.90
N GLN A 120 39.96 -42.22 -37.44
CA GLN A 120 39.89 -43.58 -36.91
C GLN A 120 40.81 -43.67 -35.69
N HIS A 121 40.28 -43.99 -34.51
CA HIS A 121 41.08 -44.19 -33.30
C HIS A 121 41.14 -45.67 -32.91
N GLN A 122 42.34 -46.22 -33.01
CA GLN A 122 42.78 -47.52 -32.53
C GLN A 122 42.84 -47.50 -30.99
N MET A 123 42.31 -48.52 -30.32
CA MET A 123 42.30 -48.63 -28.86
C MET A 123 43.73 -48.77 -28.31
N LYS A 124 44.14 -47.87 -27.41
CA LYS A 124 45.38 -47.94 -26.62
C LYS A 124 45.07 -48.37 -25.17
N PRO A 125 46.01 -49.03 -24.46
CA PRO A 125 45.72 -49.69 -23.20
C PRO A 125 45.44 -48.71 -22.06
N PHE A 126 44.53 -49.13 -21.17
CA PHE A 126 44.08 -48.40 -20.00
C PHE A 126 45.22 -48.25 -18.98
N THR A 127 45.83 -47.07 -18.94
CA THR A 127 46.69 -46.65 -17.83
C THR A 127 45.84 -45.84 -16.86
N GLN A 128 45.74 -46.33 -15.63
CA GLN A 128 44.96 -45.72 -14.55
C GLN A 128 45.71 -44.49 -14.05
N ASN A 129 45.57 -43.36 -14.75
CA ASN A 129 46.17 -42.10 -14.36
C ASN A 129 45.12 -41.27 -13.61
N GLN A 130 45.21 -41.24 -12.28
CA GLN A 130 44.42 -40.37 -11.42
C GLN A 130 44.86 -38.91 -11.63
N LYS A 131 44.42 -38.26 -12.72
CA LYS A 131 44.49 -36.80 -12.83
C LYS A 131 43.28 -36.22 -12.10
N GLN A 132 43.55 -35.56 -10.97
CA GLN A 132 42.58 -34.67 -10.32
C GLN A 132 41.96 -33.73 -11.37
N PRO A 133 40.64 -33.49 -11.36
CA PRO A 133 40.03 -32.56 -12.28
C PRO A 133 40.62 -31.17 -12.00
N GLN A 134 41.41 -30.66 -12.94
CA GLN A 134 41.90 -29.29 -12.87
C GLN A 134 40.69 -28.37 -12.82
N ARG A 135 40.63 -27.52 -11.78
CA ARG A 135 39.60 -26.51 -11.60
C ARG A 135 39.61 -25.61 -12.84
N LEU A 136 38.66 -25.82 -13.76
CA LEU A 136 38.46 -24.99 -14.94
C LEU A 136 38.33 -23.53 -14.48
N GLN A 137 39.23 -22.67 -14.96
CA GLN A 137 39.13 -21.25 -14.67
C GLN A 137 37.90 -20.69 -15.40
N PRO A 138 37.07 -19.85 -14.75
CA PRO A 138 35.85 -19.35 -15.37
C PRO A 138 36.18 -18.53 -16.63
N SER A 139 35.48 -18.82 -17.72
CA SER A 139 35.68 -18.11 -19.00
C SER A 139 35.31 -16.63 -18.85
N ASP A 140 35.87 -15.75 -19.69
CA ASP A 140 35.55 -14.31 -19.69
C ASP A 140 34.03 -14.06 -19.85
N LYS A 141 33.36 -14.95 -20.59
CA LYS A 141 31.89 -14.96 -20.74
C LYS A 141 31.18 -15.24 -19.40
N ASP A 142 31.67 -16.18 -18.61
CA ASP A 142 31.14 -16.46 -17.26
C ASP A 142 31.34 -15.27 -16.32
N GLN A 143 32.44 -14.52 -16.48
CA GLN A 143 32.71 -13.32 -15.69
C GLN A 143 31.75 -12.18 -16.06
N GLN A 144 31.52 -11.94 -17.36
CA GLN A 144 30.53 -10.96 -17.82
C GLN A 144 29.12 -11.32 -17.38
N GLN A 145 28.73 -12.61 -17.46
CA GLN A 145 27.41 -13.06 -17.02
C GLN A 145 27.20 -12.84 -15.51
N ARG A 146 28.21 -13.12 -14.68
CA ARG A 146 28.16 -12.81 -13.24
C ARG A 146 28.02 -11.32 -12.95
N GLN A 147 28.73 -10.46 -13.70
CA GLN A 147 28.61 -9.01 -13.56
C GLN A 147 27.20 -8.52 -13.93
N GLN A 148 26.63 -9.04 -15.02
CA GLN A 148 25.28 -8.70 -15.47
C GLN A 148 24.22 -9.14 -14.44
N GLU A 149 24.33 -10.35 -13.88
CA GLU A 149 23.44 -10.83 -12.82
C GLU A 149 23.51 -9.96 -11.56
N GLN A 150 24.71 -9.53 -11.16
CA GLN A 150 24.88 -8.62 -10.03
C GLN A 150 24.23 -7.27 -10.28
N GLN A 151 24.33 -6.74 -11.50
CA GLN A 151 23.67 -5.50 -11.90
C GLN A 151 22.15 -5.64 -11.85
N ILE A 152 21.59 -6.73 -12.37
CA ILE A 152 20.16 -7.03 -12.30
C ILE A 152 19.68 -7.12 -10.84
N LYS A 153 20.43 -7.79 -9.95
CA LYS A 153 20.11 -7.88 -8.52
C LYS A 153 20.08 -6.50 -7.86
N LYS A 154 21.04 -5.63 -8.18
CA LYS A 154 21.09 -4.23 -7.68
C LYS A 154 19.87 -3.44 -8.14
N LEU A 155 19.52 -3.50 -9.43
CA LEU A 155 18.37 -2.81 -9.99
C LEU A 155 17.05 -3.30 -9.36
N LYS A 156 16.88 -4.61 -9.20
CA LYS A 156 15.71 -5.19 -8.51
C LYS A 156 15.60 -4.70 -7.07
N LYS A 157 16.70 -4.64 -6.32
CA LYS A 157 16.72 -4.12 -4.95
C LYS A 157 16.31 -2.64 -4.89
N LYS A 158 16.83 -1.82 -5.81
CA LYS A 158 16.45 -0.41 -5.93
C LYS A 158 14.97 -0.23 -6.20
N LEU A 159 14.43 -0.97 -7.18
CA LEU A 159 13.02 -0.94 -7.55
C LEU A 159 12.10 -1.36 -6.39
N VAL A 160 12.52 -2.32 -5.55
CA VAL A 160 11.77 -2.70 -4.35
C VAL A 160 11.68 -1.52 -3.37
N GLY A 161 12.77 -0.79 -3.15
CA GLY A 161 12.80 0.40 -2.30
C GLY A 161 11.88 1.51 -2.82
N GLU A 162 12.00 1.88 -4.10
CA GLU A 162 11.17 2.91 -4.75
C GLU A 162 9.67 2.58 -4.64
N ASN A 163 9.29 1.32 -4.81
CA ASN A 163 7.90 0.90 -4.67
C ASN A 163 7.40 0.90 -3.22
N GLN A 164 8.25 0.64 -2.23
CA GLN A 164 7.90 0.79 -0.81
C GLN A 164 7.63 2.25 -0.46
N GLU A 165 8.49 3.16 -0.92
CA GLU A 165 8.31 4.61 -0.76
C GLU A 165 7.02 5.08 -1.42
N ARG A 166 6.74 4.62 -2.65
CA ARG A 166 5.49 4.90 -3.35
C ARG A 166 4.26 4.44 -2.58
N ILE A 167 4.28 3.23 -2.00
CA ILE A 167 3.18 2.74 -1.17
C ILE A 167 2.99 3.63 0.05
N ASN A 168 4.08 4.00 0.74
CA ASN A 168 4.01 4.86 1.92
C ASN A 168 3.39 6.22 1.59
N PHE A 169 3.82 6.85 0.49
CA PHE A 169 3.28 8.11 0.01
C PHE A 169 1.76 8.02 -0.27
N LEU A 170 1.34 6.98 -0.99
CA LEU A 170 -0.08 6.78 -1.32
C LEU A 170 -0.93 6.57 -0.06
N VAL A 171 -0.42 5.84 0.94
CA VAL A 171 -1.16 5.67 2.21
C VAL A 171 -1.31 6.99 2.95
N GLN A 172 -0.26 7.81 3.01
CA GLN A 172 -0.31 9.15 3.63
C GLN A 172 -1.28 10.08 2.89
N ALA A 173 -1.24 10.11 1.56
CA ALA A 173 -2.18 10.88 0.75
C ALA A 173 -3.64 10.42 0.98
N SER A 174 -3.88 9.11 1.07
CA SER A 174 -5.20 8.57 1.41
C SER A 174 -5.69 9.03 2.79
N GLN A 175 -4.81 9.09 3.79
CA GLN A 175 -5.14 9.61 5.12
C GLN A 175 -5.48 11.10 5.07
N ALA A 176 -4.62 11.91 4.44
CA ALA A 176 -4.82 13.36 4.34
C ALA A 176 -6.17 13.71 3.69
N MET A 177 -6.52 13.03 2.59
CA MET A 177 -7.84 13.21 1.95
C MET A 177 -9.00 12.67 2.79
N GLY A 178 -8.76 11.67 3.62
CA GLY A 178 -9.74 11.16 4.58
C GLY A 178 -10.04 12.15 5.70
N LEU A 179 -9.05 12.94 6.13
CA LEU A 179 -9.18 13.96 7.17
C LEU A 179 -9.93 15.22 6.69
N THR A 180 -9.80 15.59 5.42
CA THR A 180 -10.41 16.81 4.88
C THR A 180 -11.88 16.65 4.45
N ALA A 181 -12.43 15.43 4.54
CA ALA A 181 -13.75 15.11 4.00
C ALA A 181 -14.94 15.75 4.76
N ASP A 182 -14.73 16.23 5.99
CA ASP A 182 -15.81 16.72 6.85
C ASP A 182 -15.93 18.27 6.86
N SER A 183 -14.93 18.99 6.36
CA SER A 183 -14.82 20.46 6.47
C SER A 183 -15.47 21.24 5.32
N SER A 184 -15.72 20.58 4.18
CA SER A 184 -16.37 21.18 3.01
C SER A 184 -17.53 20.30 2.61
N GLY A 185 -18.76 20.84 2.55
CA GLY A 185 -20.02 20.11 2.31
C GLY A 185 -20.11 19.19 1.09
N GLY A 186 -19.05 19.06 0.28
CA GLY A 186 -18.85 18.02 -0.74
C GLY A 186 -18.27 16.71 -0.17
N VAL A 187 -18.99 16.13 0.79
CA VAL A 187 -18.56 15.02 1.66
C VAL A 187 -18.28 13.68 0.94
N THR A 188 -18.80 13.49 -0.28
CA THR A 188 -18.73 12.21 -1.00
C THR A 188 -17.52 12.08 -1.93
N GLY A 189 -17.10 13.17 -2.59
CA GLY A 189 -16.00 13.14 -3.56
C GLY A 189 -14.65 12.84 -2.92
N GLN A 190 -14.34 13.52 -1.81
CA GLN A 190 -13.04 13.39 -1.14
C GLN A 190 -12.82 11.99 -0.55
N ARG A 191 -13.89 11.37 -0.01
CA ARG A 191 -13.84 10.00 0.53
C ARG A 191 -13.65 8.94 -0.55
N ALA A 192 -14.29 9.13 -1.70
CA ALA A 192 -14.10 8.25 -2.86
C ALA A 192 -12.65 8.33 -3.38
N LEU A 193 -12.09 9.54 -3.45
CA LEU A 193 -10.70 9.75 -3.84
C LEU A 193 -9.72 9.10 -2.85
N ALA A 194 -9.95 9.28 -1.54
CA ALA A 194 -9.17 8.61 -0.50
C ALA A 194 -9.20 7.08 -0.65
N ALA A 195 -10.37 6.51 -0.96
CA ALA A 195 -10.54 5.07 -1.22
C ALA A 195 -9.75 4.60 -2.46
N GLN A 196 -9.81 5.36 -3.55
CA GLN A 196 -9.08 5.05 -4.79
C GLN A 196 -7.57 5.06 -4.56
N VAL A 197 -7.04 6.07 -3.89
CA VAL A 197 -5.60 6.19 -3.62
C VAL A 197 -5.10 5.08 -2.69
N GLY A 198 -5.86 4.72 -1.64
CA GLY A 198 -5.49 3.60 -0.76
C GLY A 198 -5.62 2.23 -1.46
N SER A 199 -6.60 2.08 -2.35
CA SER A 199 -6.72 0.90 -3.23
C SER A 199 -5.54 0.79 -4.20
N LEU A 200 -5.06 1.92 -4.74
CA LEU A 200 -3.87 1.98 -5.57
C LEU A 200 -2.62 1.55 -4.79
N ALA A 201 -2.44 1.99 -3.54
CA ALA A 201 -1.34 1.54 -2.68
C ALA A 201 -1.33 0.01 -2.53
N SER A 202 -2.50 -0.58 -2.28
CA SER A 202 -2.67 -2.03 -2.19
C SER A 202 -2.41 -2.74 -3.53
N ALA A 203 -2.79 -2.12 -4.65
CA ALA A 203 -2.57 -2.66 -5.99
C ALA A 203 -1.09 -2.65 -6.38
N VAL A 204 -0.35 -1.57 -6.07
CA VAL A 204 1.11 -1.51 -6.24
C VAL A 204 1.77 -2.64 -5.44
N GLY A 205 1.41 -2.81 -4.17
CA GLY A 205 1.92 -3.90 -3.35
C GLY A 205 1.69 -5.29 -3.95
N ARG A 206 0.48 -5.56 -4.47
CA ARG A 206 0.15 -6.83 -5.13
C ARG A 206 0.94 -7.03 -6.42
N ARG A 207 0.99 -6.03 -7.31
CA ARG A 207 1.67 -6.11 -8.61
C ARG A 207 3.19 -6.26 -8.45
N CYS A 208 3.78 -5.58 -7.47
CA CYS A 208 5.20 -5.64 -7.18
C CYS A 208 5.58 -6.82 -6.27
N VAL A 209 4.61 -7.67 -5.87
CA VAL A 209 4.81 -8.82 -4.95
C VAL A 209 5.49 -8.38 -3.64
N LEU A 210 5.12 -7.19 -3.14
CA LEU A 210 5.68 -6.63 -1.92
C LEU A 210 4.85 -7.01 -0.70
N ARG A 211 5.54 -7.42 0.37
CA ARG A 211 4.92 -7.68 1.67
C ARG A 211 4.72 -6.35 2.39
N LEU A 212 3.48 -5.86 2.43
CA LEU A 212 3.17 -4.67 3.22
C LEU A 212 3.42 -4.91 4.71
N ALA A 213 4.00 -3.91 5.37
CA ALA A 213 4.17 -3.86 6.82
C ALA A 213 2.81 -4.03 7.53
N PRO A 214 2.76 -4.74 8.67
CA PRO A 214 1.49 -4.94 9.39
C PRO A 214 0.84 -3.64 9.86
N SER A 215 1.60 -2.58 10.15
CA SER A 215 1.07 -1.23 10.40
C SER A 215 0.24 -0.69 9.23
N LEU A 216 0.79 -0.73 8.01
CA LEU A 216 0.09 -0.31 6.79
C LEU A 216 -1.15 -1.17 6.52
N LYS A 217 -1.01 -2.50 6.63
CA LYS A 217 -2.13 -3.42 6.48
C LYS A 217 -3.23 -3.16 7.50
N ARG A 218 -2.90 -2.75 8.74
CA ARG A 218 -3.87 -2.40 9.78
C ARG A 218 -4.58 -1.08 9.49
N CYS A 219 -3.86 -0.09 8.97
CA CYS A 219 -4.42 1.20 8.59
C CYS A 219 -5.33 1.12 7.35
N LEU A 220 -5.06 0.27 6.35
CA LEU A 220 -5.91 0.24 5.15
C LEU A 220 -7.19 -0.60 5.32
N CYS A 221 -8.32 -0.09 4.81
CA CYS A 221 -9.55 -0.88 4.70
C CYS A 221 -9.39 -2.00 3.67
N LYS A 222 -9.73 -3.24 4.03
CA LYS A 222 -9.67 -4.38 3.08
C LYS A 222 -10.79 -4.39 2.03
N GLY A 223 -11.86 -3.62 2.24
CA GLY A 223 -12.98 -3.50 1.31
C GLY A 223 -12.74 -2.37 0.31
N CYS A 224 -12.88 -1.12 0.77
CA CYS A 224 -12.75 0.06 -0.09
C CYS A 224 -11.32 0.60 -0.25
N GLY A 225 -10.33 0.08 0.49
CA GLY A 225 -8.95 0.55 0.41
C GLY A 225 -8.64 1.87 1.15
N THR A 226 -9.63 2.64 1.59
CA THR A 226 -9.41 3.90 2.34
C THR A 226 -8.52 3.69 3.56
N ALA A 227 -7.59 4.62 3.79
CA ALA A 227 -6.82 4.65 5.04
C ALA A 227 -7.73 5.01 6.22
N LEU A 228 -7.73 4.15 7.23
CA LEU A 228 -8.56 4.23 8.41
C LEU A 228 -7.89 5.16 9.42
N VAL A 229 -8.61 6.22 9.78
CA VAL A 229 -8.31 7.12 10.89
C VAL A 229 -9.35 6.84 11.97
N TYR A 230 -8.88 6.36 13.12
CA TYR A 230 -9.74 5.98 14.22
C TYR A 230 -10.45 7.21 14.81
N GLY A 231 -11.74 7.08 15.07
CA GLY A 231 -12.58 8.18 15.56
C GLY A 231 -13.22 9.02 14.46
N LEU A 232 -12.64 9.05 13.25
CA LEU A 232 -13.19 9.80 12.11
C LEU A 232 -13.92 8.91 11.12
N ASN A 233 -13.20 8.14 10.31
CA ASN A 233 -13.77 7.26 9.28
C ASN A 233 -13.78 5.77 9.70
N ALA A 234 -13.35 5.48 10.92
CA ALA A 234 -13.26 4.13 11.46
C ALA A 234 -13.68 4.09 12.94
N ARG A 235 -14.55 3.13 13.26
CA ARG A 235 -15.00 2.86 14.64
C ARG A 235 -14.21 1.72 15.23
N VAL A 236 -13.59 1.94 16.40
CA VAL A 236 -12.85 0.93 17.17
C VAL A 236 -13.66 0.50 18.38
N ARG A 237 -13.75 -0.81 18.64
CA ARG A 237 -14.40 -1.37 19.84
C ARG A 237 -13.57 -2.51 20.41
N HIS A 238 -13.38 -2.53 21.73
CA HIS A 238 -12.82 -3.67 22.44
C HIS A 238 -13.94 -4.67 22.72
N ARG A 239 -13.70 -5.96 22.45
CA ARG A 239 -14.65 -7.04 22.71
C ARG A 239 -13.92 -8.23 23.34
N SER A 240 -14.60 -8.95 24.24
CA SER A 240 -13.99 -10.02 25.05
C SER A 240 -14.81 -11.32 25.09
N ARG A 241 -15.66 -11.60 24.08
CA ARG A 241 -16.60 -12.74 24.13
C ARG A 241 -15.92 -14.12 24.24
N ARG A 242 -15.04 -14.47 23.30
CA ARG A 242 -14.26 -15.73 23.31
C ARG A 242 -12.78 -15.50 23.60
N GLN A 243 -12.26 -14.37 23.12
CA GLN A 243 -10.90 -13.88 23.32
C GLN A 243 -10.92 -12.34 23.25
N LYS A 244 -9.99 -11.67 23.94
CA LYS A 244 -9.83 -10.22 23.89
C LYS A 244 -9.39 -9.81 22.49
N HIS A 245 -10.18 -8.98 21.83
CA HIS A 245 -9.87 -8.51 20.47
C HIS A 245 -10.39 -7.09 20.21
N LEU A 246 -9.69 -6.38 19.33
CA LEU A 246 -10.09 -5.11 18.75
C LEU A 246 -10.93 -5.35 17.51
N VAL A 247 -12.06 -4.65 17.43
CA VAL A 247 -12.94 -4.63 16.25
C VAL A 247 -12.84 -3.24 15.64
N VAL A 248 -12.26 -3.17 14.44
CA VAL A 248 -12.19 -1.96 13.64
C VAL A 248 -13.21 -2.06 12.51
N THR A 249 -14.16 -1.13 12.46
CA THR A 249 -15.22 -1.08 11.45
C THR A 249 -15.04 0.17 10.60
N CYS A 250 -14.90 0.01 9.29
CA CYS A 250 -14.90 1.13 8.35
C CYS A 250 -16.29 1.77 8.33
N LEU A 251 -16.38 3.09 8.45
CA LEU A 251 -17.66 3.81 8.39
C LEU A 251 -18.10 4.10 6.95
N THR A 252 -17.19 4.01 5.98
CA THR A 252 -17.49 4.19 4.55
C THR A 252 -18.12 2.96 3.91
N CYS A 253 -17.57 1.77 4.14
CA CYS A 253 -18.03 0.52 3.50
C CYS A 253 -18.40 -0.59 4.48
N HIS A 254 -18.43 -0.31 5.79
CA HIS A 254 -18.82 -1.25 6.85
C HIS A 254 -18.00 -2.54 6.96
N THR A 255 -16.87 -2.62 6.24
CA THR A 255 -15.96 -3.75 6.34
C THR A 255 -15.31 -3.80 7.73
N ILE A 256 -15.32 -4.99 8.33
CA ILE A 256 -14.81 -5.23 9.69
C ILE A 256 -13.44 -5.92 9.64
N LYS A 257 -12.52 -5.43 10.48
CA LYS A 257 -11.23 -6.04 10.79
C LYS A 257 -11.17 -6.36 12.28
N ARG A 258 -10.57 -7.51 12.61
CA ARG A 258 -10.42 -7.98 13.99
C ARG A 258 -8.96 -8.23 14.27
N PHE A 259 -8.47 -7.73 15.38
CA PHE A 259 -7.08 -7.93 15.83
C PHE A 259 -7.10 -8.52 17.24
N ILE A 260 -6.34 -9.58 17.46
CA ILE A 260 -6.18 -10.16 18.79
C ILE A 260 -5.51 -9.12 19.69
N ASN A 261 -6.03 -8.93 20.89
CA ASN A 261 -5.51 -8.02 21.90
C ASN A 261 -5.12 -8.82 23.15
N ASP A 262 -4.06 -9.61 23.00
CA ASP A 262 -3.44 -10.36 24.08
C ASP A 262 -2.04 -9.78 24.32
N PRO A 263 -1.70 -9.33 25.53
CA PRO A 263 -0.35 -8.83 25.83
C PRO A 263 0.77 -9.86 25.58
N LYS A 264 0.46 -11.15 25.58
CA LYS A 264 1.42 -12.22 25.26
C LYS A 264 1.65 -12.40 23.76
N HIS A 265 0.77 -11.85 22.92
CA HIS A 265 0.85 -12.01 21.47
C HIS A 265 1.71 -10.90 20.85
N ARG A 266 2.83 -11.28 20.23
CA ARG A 266 3.69 -10.38 19.45
C ARG A 266 3.72 -10.80 18.00
N LEU A 267 3.86 -9.84 17.09
CA LEU A 267 4.02 -10.13 15.66
C LEU A 267 5.46 -10.56 15.39
N TRP A 268 5.69 -11.40 14.37
CA TRP A 268 7.03 -11.91 14.05
C TRP A 268 8.09 -10.81 13.92
N PHE A 269 7.76 -9.69 13.26
CA PHE A 269 8.69 -8.56 13.07
C PHE A 269 8.99 -7.77 14.36
N GLU A 270 8.25 -8.01 15.44
CA GLU A 270 8.45 -7.38 16.77
C GLU A 270 9.26 -8.28 17.70
N GLN A 271 9.61 -9.50 17.27
CA GLN A 271 10.45 -10.43 18.03
C GLN A 271 11.93 -10.12 17.79
N GLU A 272 12.75 -10.23 18.83
CA GLU A 272 14.19 -9.94 18.76
C GLU A 272 14.90 -10.83 17.73
N GLU A 273 14.51 -12.11 17.64
CA GLU A 273 15.03 -13.10 16.67
C GLU A 273 14.81 -12.72 15.20
N ALA A 274 13.85 -11.84 14.91
CA ALA A 274 13.57 -11.40 13.55
C ALA A 274 14.40 -10.19 13.10
N LEU A 275 15.09 -9.54 14.04
CA LEU A 275 15.92 -8.34 13.80
C LEU A 275 17.42 -8.67 13.73
N THR A 276 17.82 -9.87 14.17
CA THR A 276 19.17 -10.46 14.01
C THR A 276 19.39 -11.00 12.61
#